data_AF-A0A9D7N588-F1
#
_entry.id   AF-A0A9D7N588-F1
#
_cell.length_a   1.000
_cell.length_b   1.000
_cell.length_c   1.000
_cell.angle_alpha   90.00
_cell.angle_beta   90.00
_cell.angle_gamma   90.00
#
_symmetry.space_group_name_H-M   'P 1'
#
loop_
_entity.id
_entity.type
_entity.pdbx_description
1 polymer ?
#
loop_
_entity_poly.entity_id
_entity_poly.type
_entity_poly.pdbx_seq_one_letter_code
_entity_poly.pdbx_strand_id
1 'polypeptide(L)' 'MHPFSTGQVAEIFGVTEPKLNDLLRRGKIPGAPPCAAGRRMWSEQHITAAAAALGVDAGKAIATSGALSAERAGGAA' A
#
# COMPACT_ATOMS: atom_id res chain seq x y z
N MET A 1 2.67 -4.15 12.28
CA MET A 1 2.74 -3.34 11.05
C MET A 1 1.33 -3.00 10.62
N HIS A 2 0.98 -1.72 10.44
CA HIS A 2 -0.38 -1.34 10.05
C HIS A 2 -0.60 -1.49 8.54
N PRO A 3 -1.75 -2.02 8.09
CA PRO A 3 -2.04 -2.13 6.66
C PRO A 3 -2.25 -0.75 6.03
N PHE A 4 -1.83 -0.61 4.77
CA PHE A 4 -2.00 0.62 4.00
C PHE A 4 -3.33 0.64 3.25
N SER A 5 -3.93 1.82 3.14
CA SER A 5 -5.04 2.04 2.22
C SER A 5 -4.56 2.17 0.77
N THR A 6 -5.46 1.95 -0.20
CA THR A 6 -5.12 2.07 -1.63
C THR A 6 -4.64 3.48 -1.99
N GLY A 7 -5.26 4.51 -1.41
CA GLY A 7 -4.85 5.90 -1.62
C GLY A 7 -3.43 6.19 -1.13
N GLN A 8 -3.06 5.69 0.05
CA GLN A 8 -1.69 5.82 0.56
C GLN A 8 -0.67 5.13 -0.36
N VAL A 9 -0.98 3.91 -0.83
CA VAL A 9 -0.10 3.19 -1.77
C VAL A 9 0.02 3.94 -3.09
N ALA A 10 -1.07 4.53 -3.58
CA ALA A 10 -1.08 5.33 -4.80
C ALA A 10 -0.18 6.57 -4.67
N GLU A 11 -0.31 7.31 -3.57
CA GLU A 11 0.49 8.49 -3.26
C GLU A 11 1.98 8.16 -3.17
N ILE A 12 2.32 7.10 -2.44
CA ILE A 12 3.71 6.62 -2.28
C ILE A 12 4.37 6.33 -3.63
N PHE A 13 3.65 5.65 -4.53
CA PHE A 13 4.16 5.27 -5.85
C PHE A 13 4.02 6.38 -6.89
N GLY A 14 3.38 7.51 -6.56
CA GLY A 14 3.09 8.57 -7.52
C GLY A 14 2.15 8.12 -8.65
N VAL A 15 1.26 7.16 -8.37
CA VAL A 15 0.26 6.65 -9.32
C VAL A 15 -1.14 6.95 -8.82
N THR A 16 -2.16 6.60 -9.62
CA THR A 16 -3.56 6.78 -9.24
C THR A 16 -4.17 5.49 -8.69
N GLU A 17 -5.19 5.57 -7.84
CA GLU A 17 -5.90 4.38 -7.34
C GLU A 17 -6.47 3.49 -8.47
N PRO A 18 -7.04 4.03 -9.57
CA PRO A 18 -7.44 3.21 -10.72
C PRO A 18 -6.30 2.38 -11.32
N LYS A 19 -5.07 2.92 -11.34
CA LYS A 19 -3.90 2.19 -11.84
C LYS A 19 -3.59 0.97 -10.97
N LEU A 20 -3.67 1.12 -9.65
CA LEU A 20 -3.50 0.01 -8.71
C LEU A 20 -4.64 -1.02 -8.83
N ASN A 21 -5.88 -0.56 -9.00
CA ASN A 21 -7.02 -1.46 -9.22
C ASN A 21 -6.89 -2.26 -10.53
N ASP A 22 -6.30 -1.67 -11.58
CA ASP A 22 -6.04 -2.40 -12.83
C ASP A 22 -5.01 -3.52 -12.63
N LEU A 23 -3.97 -3.32 -11.80
CA LEU A 23 -3.01 -4.38 -11.45
C LEU A 23 -3.67 -5.53 -10.71
N LEU A 24 -4.55 -5.22 -9.75
CA LEU A 24 -5.34 -6.23 -9.04
C LEU A 24 -6.23 -7.02 -10.00
N ARG A 25 -6.96 -6.31 -10.86
CA ARG A 25 -7.87 -6.93 -11.85
C ARG A 25 -7.13 -7.81 -12.86
N ARG A 26 -5.90 -7.45 -13.22
CA ARG A 26 -5.04 -8.22 -14.12
C ARG A 26 -4.28 -9.35 -13.42
N GLY A 27 -4.47 -9.55 -12.11
CA GLY A 27 -3.78 -10.58 -11.35
C GLY A 27 -2.27 -10.37 -11.23
N LYS A 28 -1.78 -9.12 -11.35
CA LYS A 28 -0.36 -8.79 -11.21
C LYS A 28 0.12 -8.77 -9.76
N ILE A 29 -0.82 -8.70 -8.82
CA ILE A 29 -0.55 -8.76 -7.39
C ILE A 29 -1.11 -10.10 -6.89
N PRO A 30 -0.26 -10.97 -6.29
CA PRO A 30 -0.68 -12.26 -5.80
C PRO A 30 -1.54 -12.08 -4.55
N GLY A 31 -2.78 -12.57 -4.61
CA GLY A 31 -3.77 -12.36 -3.56
C GLY A 31 -4.31 -10.93 -3.56
N ALA A 32 -5.62 -10.78 -3.70
CA ALA A 32 -6.23 -9.46 -3.56
C ALA A 32 -6.11 -9.00 -2.09
N PRO A 33 -5.74 -7.73 -1.84
CA PRO A 33 -5.74 -7.18 -0.49
C PRO A 33 -7.10 -7.38 0.18
N PRO A 34 -7.13 -7.84 1.45
CA PRO A 34 -8.38 -8.00 2.16
C PRO A 34 -9.11 -6.66 2.30
N CYS A 35 -10.43 -6.70 2.27
CA CYS A 35 -11.26 -5.52 2.50
C CYS A 35 -11.68 -5.46 3.97
N ALA A 36 -11.40 -4.35 4.64
CA ALA A 36 -11.91 -4.04 5.98
C ALA A 36 -12.65 -2.70 5.93
N ALA A 37 -13.89 -2.67 6.43
CA ALA A 37 -14.76 -1.48 6.42
C ALA A 37 -14.84 -0.80 5.04
N GLY A 38 -14.97 -1.59 3.96
CA GLY A 38 -15.06 -1.09 2.58
C GLY A 38 -13.75 -0.59 1.97
N ARG A 39 -12.62 -0.68 2.69
CA ARG A 39 -11.30 -0.26 2.22
C ARG A 39 -10.37 -1.46 2.05
N ARG A 40 -9.59 -1.47 0.96
CA ARG A 40 -8.54 -2.48 0.76
C ARG A 40 -7.35 -2.21 1.67
N MET A 41 -6.93 -3.26 2.37
CA MET A 41 -5.84 -3.27 3.35
C MET A 41 -4.61 -3.93 2.73
N TRP A 42 -3.68 -3.12 2.26
CA TRP A 42 -2.46 -3.55 1.61
C TRP A 42 -1.42 -3.94 2.66
N SER A 43 -0.88 -5.16 2.54
CA SER A 43 0.26 -5.63 3.31
C SER A 43 1.54 -5.30 2.56
N GLU A 44 2.70 -5.47 3.22
CA GLU A 44 4.00 -5.33 2.56
C GLU A 44 4.14 -6.24 1.34
N GLN A 45 3.62 -7.47 1.39
CA GLN A 45 3.67 -8.38 0.25
C GLN A 45 2.91 -7.82 -0.96
N HIS A 46 1.72 -7.25 -0.73
CA HIS A 46 0.94 -6.61 -1.81
C HIS A 46 1.65 -5.38 -2.36
N ILE A 47 2.29 -4.58 -1.49
CA ILE A 47 3.04 -3.38 -1.85
C ILE A 47 4.27 -3.74 -2.69
N THR A 48 5.07 -4.71 -2.25
CA THR A 48 6.24 -5.20 -2.99
C THR A 48 5.85 -5.76 -4.35
N ALA A 49 4.75 -6.51 -4.43
CA ALA A 49 4.26 -7.01 -5.72
C ALA A 49 3.75 -5.89 -6.64
N ALA A 50 3.06 -4.89 -6.11
CA ALA A 50 2.64 -3.72 -6.89
C ALA A 50 3.83 -2.90 -7.38
N ALA A 51 4.84 -2.71 -6.52
CA ALA A 51 6.07 -2.02 -6.88
C ALA A 51 6.80 -2.74 -8.04
N ALA A 52 6.95 -4.06 -7.94
CA ALA A 52 7.51 -4.89 -9.00
C ALA A 52 6.70 -4.80 -10.31
N ALA A 53 5.37 -4.81 -10.24
CA ALA A 53 4.50 -4.69 -11.41
C ALA A 53 4.52 -3.30 -12.05
N LEU A 54 4.80 -2.25 -11.27
CA LEU A 54 4.92 -0.87 -11.73
C LEU A 54 6.35 -0.51 -12.15
N GLY A 55 7.36 -1.33 -11.81
CA GLY A 55 8.77 -1.02 -12.03
C GLY A 55 9.27 0.12 -11.13
N VAL A 56 8.70 0.26 -9.92
CA VAL A 56 9.09 1.30 -8.94
C VAL A 56 9.73 0.69 -7.71
N ASP A 57 10.46 1.49 -6.95
CA ASP A 57 11.12 1.04 -5.71
C ASP A 57 10.12 0.89 -4.55
N ALA A 58 10.00 -0.34 -4.03
CA ALA A 58 9.15 -0.67 -2.89
C ALA A 58 9.65 -0.08 -1.55
N GLY A 59 10.95 0.21 -1.45
CA GLY A 59 11.61 0.69 -0.23
C GLY A 59 11.05 2.02 0.26
N LYS A 60 10.60 2.89 -0.68
CA LYS A 60 9.95 4.16 -0.35
C LYS A 60 8.61 3.96 0.38
N ALA A 61 7.85 2.93 0.01
CA ALA A 61 6.56 2.62 0.60
C ALA A 61 6.66 2.08 2.03
N ILE A 62 7.60 1.14 2.21
CA ILE A 62 7.79 0.42 3.47
C ILE A 62 8.42 1.35 4.52
N ALA A 63 9.34 2.24 4.11
CA ALA A 63 9.90 3.26 5.00
C ALA A 63 8.83 4.24 5.53
N THR A 64 7.87 4.63 4.67
CA THR A 64 6.72 5.45 5.07
C THR A 64 5.81 4.73 6.08
N SER A 65 5.76 3.38 6.08
CA SER A 65 5.06 2.59 7.11
C SER A 65 5.61 2.81 8.51
N GLY A 66 6.94 2.88 8.61
CA GLY A 66 7.66 3.07 9.86
C GLY A 66 7.41 4.47 10.41
N ALA A 67 7.47 5.48 9.53
CA ALA A 67 7.21 6.87 9.87
C ALA A 67 5.76 7.12 10.35
N LEU A 68 4.76 6.63 9.60
CA LEU A 68 3.34 6.79 9.98
C LEU A 68 2.96 6.02 11.26
N SER A 69 3.61 4.89 11.54
CA SER A 69 3.38 4.14 12.79
C SER A 69 3.98 4.87 14.00
N ALA A 70 5.10 5.58 13.82
CA ALA A 70 5.71 6.41 14.86
C ALA A 70 4.89 7.67 15.16
N GLU A 71 4.33 8.33 14.15
CA GLU A 71 3.54 9.57 14.33
C GLU A 71 2.23 9.35 15.09
N ARG A 72 1.57 8.19 14.92
CA ARG A 72 0.32 7.88 15.64
C ARG A 72 0.52 7.34 17.06
N ALA A 73 1.70 6.80 17.37
CA ALA A 73 2.01 6.29 18.72
C ALA A 73 2.36 7.41 19.72
N GLY A 74 2.66 8.63 19.25
CA GLY A 74 3.01 9.79 20.08
C GLY A 74 1.84 10.71 20.48
N GLY A 75 0.60 10.37 20.11
CA GLY A 75 -0.59 11.20 20.35
C GLY A 75 -1.42 10.74 21.54
N ALA A 76 -0.85 10.71 22.74
CA ALA A 76 -1.58 10.62 23.99
C ALA A 76 -0.81 11.41 25.06
N ALA A 77 -1.03 12.72 25.09
CA ALA A 77 -0.68 13.60 26.20
C ALA A 77 -1.98 14.02 26.89
#